data_AF-A0A150Q7E3-F1
#
_entry.id   AF-A0A150Q7E3-F1
#
_cell.length_a   1.000
_cell.length_b   1.000
_cell.length_c   1.000
_cell.angle_alpha   90.00
_cell.angle_beta   90.00
_cell.angle_gamma   90.00
#
_symmetry.space_group_name_H-M   'P 1'
#
loop_
_entity.id
_entity.type
_entity.pdbx_description
1 polymer ?
#
loop_
_entity_poly.entity_id
_entity_poly.type
_entity_poly.pdbx_seq_one_letter_code
_entity_poly.pdbx_strand_id
1 'polypeptide(L)'
;MVTALAGPAAAAIPITITHQGRLFDAAGQPIDDTLDVVFALYEAVDAPVPIWSEVHTITFDHGYFSVDLGELAPVDKPVLDGTARYLGITVGNDPEMVPRARVASVPYALQASNVSGDITPSSISIGGQLVIDSSGLWVGEPVGLQGAPGPSGPPGPAGPMGPAGLPGEPGPPGAQGIAGPPGPPGVVSSTSVSGAGLDPRSSLQFLAAPATVSVTAPGQRIVVVSNKALGTDESPADQLLLWICSQQIAPLKEITPEGTGVYSLRLPANTSISMGLSAVLLLPPGQYNVGLCGKTVSLFWTNNDYSYTSAVVTME
;
A
#
# COMPACT_ATOMS: atom_id res chain seq x y z
N MET A 1 -11.89 -56.50 5.10
CA MET A 1 -10.83 -55.55 5.45
C MET A 1 -10.98 -54.37 4.50
N VAL A 2 -11.59 -53.27 4.94
CA VAL A 2 -11.83 -52.08 4.10
C VAL A 2 -10.64 -51.16 4.31
N THR A 3 -9.79 -51.01 3.31
CA THR A 3 -8.61 -50.16 3.36
C THR A 3 -9.00 -48.77 2.88
N ALA A 4 -9.13 -47.81 3.79
CA ALA A 4 -9.29 -46.41 3.46
C ALA A 4 -7.90 -45.80 3.15
N LEU A 5 -7.70 -45.34 1.92
CA LEU A 5 -6.56 -44.52 1.55
C LEU A 5 -6.85 -43.08 2.00
N ALA A 6 -6.23 -42.66 3.10
CA ALA A 6 -6.17 -41.24 3.47
C ALA A 6 -5.16 -40.56 2.53
N GLY A 7 -5.66 -39.74 1.60
CA GLY A 7 -4.80 -38.83 0.84
C GLY A 7 -4.22 -37.76 1.77
N PRO A 8 -3.00 -37.26 1.50
CA PRO A 8 -2.44 -36.15 2.26
C PRO A 8 -3.32 -34.90 2.04
N ALA A 9 -3.99 -34.44 3.09
CA ALA A 9 -4.55 -33.10 3.11
C ALA A 9 -3.37 -32.13 3.18
N ALA A 10 -3.07 -31.46 2.08
CA ALA A 10 -2.20 -30.30 2.11
C ALA A 10 -2.94 -29.23 2.92
N ALA A 11 -2.53 -29.02 4.17
CA ALA A 11 -3.00 -27.89 4.96
C ALA A 11 -2.44 -26.62 4.31
N ALA A 12 -3.22 -26.01 3.42
CA ALA A 12 -2.93 -24.65 2.96
C ALA A 12 -2.92 -23.75 4.20
N ILE A 13 -1.90 -22.90 4.34
CA ILE A 13 -1.89 -21.86 5.36
C ILE A 13 -3.13 -20.99 5.09
N PRO A 14 -4.06 -20.84 6.05
CA PRO A 14 -5.23 -19.99 5.85
C PRO A 14 -4.79 -18.59 5.48
N ILE A 15 -5.36 -18.05 4.41
CA ILE A 15 -5.15 -16.65 4.05
C ILE A 15 -5.87 -15.84 5.11
N THR A 16 -5.12 -15.10 5.94
CA THR A 16 -5.68 -14.23 6.96
C THR A 16 -5.65 -12.76 6.51
N ILE A 17 -6.60 -11.98 7.02
CA ILE A 17 -6.72 -10.55 6.76
C ILE A 17 -6.69 -9.82 8.09
N THR A 18 -5.59 -9.12 8.38
CA THR A 18 -5.52 -8.30 9.59
C THR A 18 -6.52 -7.14 9.50
N HIS A 19 -7.41 -7.05 10.48
CA HIS A 19 -8.34 -5.95 10.67
C HIS A 19 -8.07 -5.25 11.99
N GLN A 20 -7.96 -3.92 11.93
CA GLN A 20 -7.65 -3.08 13.07
C GLN A 20 -8.66 -1.95 13.16
N GLY A 21 -8.97 -1.54 14.38
CA GLY A 21 -9.91 -0.46 14.60
C GLY A 21 -9.83 0.10 15.99
N ARG A 22 -10.68 1.09 16.23
CA ARG A 22 -10.91 1.66 17.54
C ARG A 22 -12.41 1.78 17.79
N LEU A 23 -12.86 1.20 18.89
CA LEU A 23 -14.25 1.19 19.31
C LEU A 23 -14.50 2.24 20.39
N PHE A 24 -15.59 2.98 20.23
CA PHE A 24 -16.09 3.96 21.19
C PHE A 24 -17.54 3.63 21.54
N ASP A 25 -17.94 3.94 22.77
CA ASP A 25 -19.34 3.89 23.18
C ASP A 25 -20.15 5.08 22.63
N ALA A 26 -21.46 5.10 22.93
CA ALA A 26 -22.36 6.19 22.53
C ALA A 26 -22.02 7.55 23.17
N ALA A 27 -21.25 7.58 24.27
CA ALA A 27 -20.74 8.78 24.91
C ALA A 27 -19.37 9.23 24.33
N GLY A 28 -18.85 8.52 23.32
CA GLY A 28 -17.56 8.79 22.70
C GLY A 28 -16.37 8.42 23.59
N GLN A 29 -16.58 7.61 24.64
CA GLN A 29 -15.49 7.07 25.44
C GLN A 29 -14.96 5.79 24.78
N PRO A 30 -13.63 5.59 24.75
CA PRO A 30 -13.06 4.35 24.27
C PRO A 30 -13.50 3.17 25.14
N ILE A 31 -13.76 2.01 24.52
CA ILE A 31 -14.09 0.78 25.24
C ILE A 31 -12.82 0.15 25.83
N ASP A 32 -12.86 -0.21 27.12
CA ASP A 32 -11.80 -0.91 27.87
C ASP A 32 -12.36 -2.20 28.50
N ASP A 33 -12.87 -3.09 27.65
CA ASP A 33 -13.54 -4.33 28.07
C ASP A 33 -13.21 -5.49 27.11
N THR A 34 -13.65 -6.71 27.43
CA THR A 34 -13.60 -7.86 26.53
C THR A 34 -15.00 -8.14 25.98
N LEU A 35 -15.18 -8.02 24.66
CA LEU A 35 -16.46 -8.23 23.99
C LEU A 35 -16.32 -9.21 22.83
N ASP A 36 -17.39 -9.96 22.58
CA ASP A 36 -17.50 -10.74 21.34
C ASP A 36 -17.83 -9.79 20.19
N VAL A 37 -17.09 -9.92 19.09
CA VAL A 37 -17.26 -9.14 17.87
C VAL A 37 -17.46 -10.10 16.71
N VAL A 38 -18.57 -9.92 16.00
CA VAL A 38 -18.88 -10.64 14.78
C VAL A 38 -18.40 -9.82 13.59
N PHE A 39 -17.52 -10.42 12.79
CA PHE A 39 -17.14 -9.88 11.48
C PHE A 39 -17.86 -10.66 10.40
N ALA A 40 -18.43 -9.96 9.43
CA ALA A 40 -19.20 -10.57 8.36
C ALA A 40 -18.90 -9.90 7.01
N LEU A 41 -18.83 -10.68 5.94
CA LEU A 41 -18.67 -10.19 4.58
C LEU A 41 -19.97 -10.38 3.80
N TYR A 42 -20.32 -9.37 3.01
CA TYR A 42 -21.54 -9.31 2.21
C TYR A 42 -21.23 -8.95 0.75
N GLU A 43 -22.09 -9.42 -0.16
CA GLU A 43 -22.01 -9.08 -1.60
C GLU A 43 -22.50 -7.66 -1.91
N ALA A 44 -23.39 -7.11 -1.07
CA ALA A 44 -23.94 -5.75 -1.19
C ALA A 44 -24.04 -5.06 0.17
N VAL A 45 -24.07 -3.73 0.18
CA VAL A 45 -24.11 -2.92 1.41
C VAL A 45 -25.34 -3.23 2.28
N ASP A 46 -26.45 -3.62 1.66
CA ASP A 46 -27.77 -3.88 2.25
C ASP A 46 -28.18 -5.36 2.16
N ALA A 47 -27.27 -6.26 1.76
CA ALA A 47 -27.56 -7.69 1.68
C ALA A 47 -28.00 -8.23 3.06
N PRO A 48 -29.07 -9.04 3.14
CA PRO A 48 -29.64 -9.50 4.41
C PRO A 48 -28.87 -10.66 5.04
N VAL A 49 -28.05 -11.36 4.26
CA VAL A 49 -27.33 -12.57 4.68
C VAL A 49 -25.85 -12.42 4.33
N PRO A 50 -24.93 -12.67 5.27
CA PRO A 50 -23.51 -12.66 4.97
C PRO A 50 -23.10 -13.91 4.18
N ILE A 51 -22.14 -13.74 3.28
CA ILE A 51 -21.51 -14.86 2.56
C ILE A 51 -20.40 -15.52 3.37
N TRP A 52 -19.92 -14.83 4.40
CA TRP A 52 -18.91 -15.31 5.32
C TRP A 52 -19.04 -14.57 6.65
N SER A 53 -18.78 -15.25 7.77
CA SER A 53 -18.76 -14.64 9.08
C SER A 53 -17.88 -15.41 10.05
N GLU A 54 -17.31 -14.72 11.02
CA GLU A 54 -16.67 -15.32 12.18
C GLU A 54 -16.84 -14.45 13.42
N VAL A 55 -16.61 -15.04 14.60
CA VAL A 55 -16.77 -14.38 15.90
C VAL A 55 -15.45 -14.41 16.64
N HIS A 56 -14.99 -13.25 17.09
CA HIS A 56 -13.79 -13.08 17.89
C HIS A 56 -14.13 -12.54 19.26
N THR A 57 -13.57 -13.12 20.32
CA THR A 57 -13.59 -12.51 21.65
C THR A 57 -12.40 -11.57 21.77
N ILE A 58 -12.65 -10.26 21.78
CA ILE A 58 -11.62 -9.22 21.69
C ILE A 58 -11.54 -8.46 23.01
N THR A 59 -10.34 -8.37 23.59
CA THR A 59 -10.04 -7.41 24.66
C THR A 59 -9.59 -6.09 24.05
N PHE A 60 -10.36 -5.04 24.32
CA PHE A 60 -10.07 -3.68 23.88
C PHE A 60 -9.16 -2.98 24.90
N ASP A 61 -8.14 -2.28 24.41
CA ASP A 61 -7.24 -1.42 25.20
C ASP A 61 -7.35 0.02 24.68
N HIS A 62 -7.96 0.89 25.47
CA HIS A 62 -8.37 2.25 25.14
C HIS A 62 -9.13 2.31 23.80
N GLY A 63 -10.00 1.32 23.57
CA GLY A 63 -10.81 1.13 22.38
C GLY A 63 -10.09 0.44 21.24
N TYR A 64 -8.77 0.28 21.28
CA TYR A 64 -8.01 -0.30 20.16
C TYR A 64 -8.10 -1.83 20.13
N PHE A 65 -8.13 -2.37 18.92
CA PHE A 65 -8.03 -3.82 18.69
C PHE A 65 -7.31 -4.14 17.37
N SER A 66 -6.81 -5.38 17.28
CA SER A 66 -6.27 -6.00 16.07
C SER A 66 -6.67 -7.47 16.06
N VAL A 67 -7.26 -7.93 14.96
CA VAL A 67 -7.65 -9.33 14.76
C VAL A 67 -7.22 -9.80 13.38
N ASP A 68 -6.91 -11.09 13.26
CA ASP A 68 -6.61 -11.72 11.98
C ASP A 68 -7.85 -12.48 11.51
N LEU A 69 -8.52 -11.93 10.50
CA LEU A 69 -9.73 -12.52 9.97
C LEU A 69 -9.41 -13.73 9.09
N GLY A 70 -10.19 -14.80 9.17
CA GLY A 70 -9.95 -16.01 8.39
C GLY A 70 -9.18 -17.11 9.12
N GLU A 71 -8.76 -16.85 10.36
CA GLU A 71 -8.12 -17.84 11.22
C GLU A 71 -9.13 -18.88 11.73
N LEU A 72 -10.37 -18.45 12.05
CA LEU A 72 -11.43 -19.31 12.59
C LEU A 72 -12.31 -19.89 11.49
N ALA A 73 -12.60 -19.10 10.45
CA ALA A 73 -13.32 -19.53 9.27
C ALA A 73 -12.55 -19.09 8.01
N PRO A 74 -11.91 -20.00 7.25
CA PRO A 74 -11.08 -19.62 6.11
C PRO A 74 -11.79 -18.67 5.14
N VAL A 75 -11.11 -17.58 4.76
CA VAL A 75 -11.56 -16.69 3.70
C VAL A 75 -11.01 -17.23 2.38
N ASP A 76 -11.85 -17.90 1.59
CA ASP A 76 -11.46 -18.53 0.34
C ASP A 76 -11.86 -17.72 -0.89
N LYS A 77 -11.48 -18.22 -2.08
CA LYS A 77 -11.73 -17.55 -3.37
C LYS A 77 -13.23 -17.28 -3.65
N PRO A 78 -14.18 -18.17 -3.31
CA PRO A 78 -15.61 -17.85 -3.35
C PRO A 78 -15.98 -16.59 -2.55
N VAL A 79 -15.38 -16.38 -1.38
CA VAL A 79 -15.63 -15.20 -0.55
C VAL A 79 -14.97 -13.96 -1.16
N LEU A 80 -13.74 -14.06 -1.67
CA LEU A 80 -13.00 -12.97 -2.32
C LEU A 80 -12.72 -13.27 -3.79
N ASP A 81 -13.75 -13.13 -4.63
CA ASP A 81 -13.70 -13.43 -6.07
C ASP A 81 -13.21 -12.26 -6.95
N GLY A 82 -12.84 -11.14 -6.33
CA GLY A 82 -12.42 -9.90 -7.01
C GLY A 82 -13.55 -8.91 -7.26
N THR A 83 -14.80 -9.22 -6.92
CA THR A 83 -15.91 -8.28 -6.92
C THR A 83 -16.03 -7.54 -5.58
N ALA A 84 -16.88 -6.51 -5.52
CA ALA A 84 -17.00 -5.70 -4.31
C ALA A 84 -17.51 -6.53 -3.13
N ARG A 85 -16.93 -6.29 -1.94
CA ARG A 85 -17.39 -6.87 -0.67
C ARG A 85 -17.60 -5.78 0.35
N TYR A 86 -18.51 -6.02 1.29
CA TYR A 86 -18.83 -5.11 2.37
C TYR A 86 -18.62 -5.82 3.70
N LEU A 87 -17.85 -5.19 4.59
CA LEU A 87 -17.58 -5.65 5.94
C LEU A 87 -18.64 -5.09 6.89
N GLY A 88 -19.38 -6.01 7.51
CA GLY A 88 -20.24 -5.74 8.66
C GLY A 88 -19.54 -6.11 9.96
N ILE A 89 -19.80 -5.31 10.99
CA ILE A 89 -19.23 -5.47 12.33
C ILE A 89 -20.38 -5.39 13.32
N THR A 90 -20.55 -6.42 14.15
CA THR A 90 -21.52 -6.45 15.25
C THR A 90 -20.78 -6.66 16.56
N VAL A 91 -21.03 -5.81 17.56
CA VAL A 91 -20.35 -5.89 18.86
C VAL A 91 -21.33 -6.30 19.93
N GLY A 92 -21.07 -7.43 20.60
CA GLY A 92 -21.94 -7.98 21.62
C GLY A 92 -23.37 -8.18 21.13
N ASN A 93 -24.32 -7.48 21.77
CA ASN A 93 -25.75 -7.52 21.43
C ASN A 93 -26.24 -6.28 20.67
N ASP A 94 -25.34 -5.40 20.26
CA ASP A 94 -25.71 -4.19 19.54
C ASP A 94 -26.18 -4.52 18.13
N PRO A 95 -27.02 -3.67 17.51
CA PRO A 95 -27.27 -3.75 16.08
C PRO A 95 -25.97 -3.68 15.27
N GLU A 96 -25.89 -4.40 14.14
CA GLU A 96 -24.75 -4.32 13.23
C GLU A 96 -24.48 -2.86 12.82
N MET A 97 -23.20 -2.47 12.82
CA MET A 97 -22.79 -1.12 12.47
C MET A 97 -23.15 -0.79 11.03
N VAL A 98 -23.76 0.39 10.84
CA VAL A 98 -24.18 0.91 9.54
C VAL A 98 -23.60 2.31 9.28
N PRO A 99 -23.23 2.64 8.02
CA PRO A 99 -23.21 1.75 6.86
C PRO A 99 -22.04 0.78 6.90
N ARG A 100 -22.20 -0.40 6.28
CA ARG A 100 -21.12 -1.38 6.13
C ARG A 100 -19.95 -0.78 5.35
N ALA A 101 -18.74 -1.08 5.78
CA ALA A 101 -17.53 -0.57 5.14
C ALA A 101 -17.23 -1.38 3.86
N ARG A 102 -16.96 -0.70 2.74
CA ARG A 102 -16.54 -1.40 1.51
C ARG A 102 -15.10 -1.91 1.68
N VAL A 103 -14.88 -3.19 1.38
CA VAL A 103 -13.53 -3.77 1.29
C VAL A 103 -12.88 -3.27 0.01
N ALA A 104 -11.78 -2.55 0.15
CA ALA A 104 -11.03 -1.96 -0.96
C ALA A 104 -9.71 -2.69 -1.17
N SER A 105 -9.26 -2.73 -2.43
CA SER A 105 -7.91 -3.21 -2.75
C SER A 105 -6.86 -2.27 -2.16
N VAL A 106 -5.77 -2.85 -1.67
CA VAL A 106 -4.59 -2.07 -1.27
C VAL A 106 -3.87 -1.56 -2.53
N PRO A 107 -3.38 -0.31 -2.56
CA PRO A 107 -2.75 0.25 -3.76
C PRO A 107 -1.63 -0.60 -4.38
N TYR A 108 -0.79 -1.25 -3.56
CA TYR A 108 0.26 -2.15 -4.06
C TYR A 108 -0.28 -3.49 -4.58
N ALA A 109 -1.44 -3.95 -4.10
CA ALA A 109 -2.10 -5.14 -4.64
C ALA A 109 -2.67 -4.89 -6.04
N LEU A 110 -2.96 -3.63 -6.41
CA LEU A 110 -3.40 -3.26 -7.76
C LEU A 110 -2.26 -3.30 -8.79
N GLN A 111 -1.01 -3.23 -8.35
CA GLN A 111 0.18 -3.35 -9.20
C GLN A 111 1.13 -4.41 -8.63
N ALA A 112 0.74 -5.68 -8.75
CA ALA A 112 1.65 -6.78 -8.45
C ALA A 112 2.79 -6.81 -9.48
N SER A 113 4.04 -6.68 -9.03
CA SER A 113 5.24 -6.73 -9.90
C SER A 113 5.56 -8.15 -10.38
N ASN A 114 5.37 -9.14 -9.50
CA ASN A 114 5.59 -10.55 -9.80
C ASN A 114 4.69 -11.44 -8.94
N VAL A 115 4.46 -12.68 -9.38
CA VAL A 115 3.77 -13.72 -8.62
C VAL A 115 4.71 -14.94 -8.53
N SER A 116 4.85 -15.51 -7.34
CA SER A 116 5.61 -16.74 -7.12
C SER A 116 4.64 -17.90 -6.85
N GLY A 117 4.88 -19.05 -7.47
CA GLY A 117 4.01 -20.23 -7.39
C GLY A 117 3.01 -20.33 -8.55
N ASP A 118 2.11 -21.30 -8.45
CA ASP A 118 1.10 -21.56 -9.48
C ASP A 118 0.07 -20.44 -9.53
N ILE A 119 -0.26 -20.01 -10.75
CA ILE A 119 -1.35 -19.07 -11.02
C ILE A 119 -2.52 -19.80 -11.70
N THR A 120 -3.75 -19.41 -11.38
CA THR A 120 -4.98 -19.93 -12.01
C THR A 120 -5.77 -18.84 -12.74
N PRO A 121 -5.15 -18.12 -13.69
CA PRO A 121 -5.81 -17.05 -14.41
C PRO A 121 -6.82 -17.62 -15.41
N SER A 122 -7.85 -16.84 -15.72
CA SER A 122 -8.76 -17.15 -16.83
C SER A 122 -8.15 -16.85 -18.20
N SER A 123 -7.10 -16.04 -18.28
CA SER A 123 -6.31 -15.80 -19.50
C SER A 123 -5.00 -15.11 -19.14
N ILE A 124 -3.98 -15.19 -20.00
CA ILE A 124 -2.69 -14.51 -19.79
C ILE A 124 -2.41 -13.63 -21.01
N SER A 125 -2.09 -12.36 -20.76
CA SER A 125 -1.65 -11.40 -21.79
C SER A 125 -0.32 -10.75 -21.40
N ILE A 126 0.60 -10.61 -22.35
CA ILE A 126 1.92 -9.99 -22.17
C ILE A 126 2.05 -8.81 -23.12
N GLY A 127 2.33 -7.61 -22.60
CA GLY A 127 2.46 -6.41 -23.43
C GLY A 127 1.19 -6.06 -24.24
N GLY A 128 0.01 -6.44 -23.73
CA GLY A 128 -1.28 -6.28 -24.42
C GLY A 128 -1.61 -7.37 -25.45
N GLN A 129 -0.74 -8.36 -25.66
CA GLN A 129 -1.02 -9.50 -26.52
C GLN A 129 -1.48 -10.71 -25.72
N LEU A 130 -2.62 -11.29 -26.10
CA LEU A 130 -3.13 -12.53 -25.51
C LEU A 130 -2.20 -13.70 -25.86
N VAL A 131 -1.66 -14.38 -24.84
CA VAL A 131 -0.77 -15.54 -25.01
C VAL A 131 -1.45 -16.85 -24.63
N ILE A 132 -2.35 -16.84 -23.63
CA ILE A 132 -3.17 -17.99 -23.23
C ILE A 132 -4.63 -17.54 -23.13
N ASP A 133 -5.52 -18.22 -23.86
CA ASP A 133 -6.95 -17.92 -23.88
C ASP A 133 -7.74 -18.56 -22.72
N SER A 134 -9.05 -18.30 -22.68
CA SER A 134 -9.96 -18.84 -21.65
C SER A 134 -10.19 -20.34 -21.68
N SER A 135 -9.79 -21.01 -22.76
CA SER A 135 -9.81 -22.47 -22.85
C SER A 135 -8.50 -23.09 -22.36
N GLY A 136 -7.51 -22.27 -21.99
CA GLY A 136 -6.17 -22.71 -21.58
C GLY A 136 -5.25 -23.01 -22.76
N LEU A 137 -5.64 -22.67 -23.99
CA LEU A 137 -4.81 -22.87 -25.17
C LEU A 137 -3.83 -21.71 -25.35
N TRP A 138 -2.62 -22.05 -25.81
CA TRP A 138 -1.66 -21.05 -26.27
C TRP A 138 -2.17 -20.44 -27.58
N VAL A 139 -2.32 -19.12 -27.60
CA VAL A 139 -2.80 -18.35 -28.77
C VAL A 139 -1.86 -17.20 -29.15
N GLY A 140 -0.77 -17.00 -28.40
CA GLY A 140 0.27 -16.01 -28.74
C GLY A 140 1.00 -16.40 -30.03
N GLU A 141 1.60 -15.43 -30.72
CA GLU A 141 2.39 -15.72 -31.92
C GLU A 141 3.49 -16.74 -31.58
N PRO A 142 3.53 -17.91 -32.25
CA PRO A 142 4.64 -18.83 -32.07
C PRO A 142 5.87 -18.11 -32.60
N VAL A 143 6.75 -17.67 -31.72
CA VAL A 143 7.98 -16.97 -32.09
C VAL A 143 8.82 -17.89 -32.97
N GLY A 144 8.70 -17.72 -34.29
CA GLY A 144 9.74 -17.91 -35.30
C GLY A 144 10.68 -19.12 -35.21
N LEU A 145 10.23 -20.33 -34.86
CA LEU A 145 11.07 -21.53 -35.03
C LEU A 145 11.16 -22.02 -36.49
N GLN A 146 10.49 -21.35 -37.44
CA GLN A 146 10.73 -21.60 -38.86
C GLN A 146 11.94 -20.77 -39.32
N GLY A 147 13.06 -21.45 -39.56
CA GLY A 147 14.28 -20.82 -40.07
C GLY A 147 13.97 -19.97 -41.31
N ALA A 148 14.56 -18.77 -41.36
CA ALA A 148 14.33 -17.84 -42.46
C ALA A 148 14.53 -18.54 -43.82
N PRO A 149 13.60 -18.41 -44.79
CA PRO A 149 13.84 -18.80 -46.17
C PRO A 149 15.15 -18.19 -46.67
N GLY A 150 15.97 -18.97 -47.39
CA GLY A 150 17.27 -18.53 -47.88
C GLY A 150 17.17 -17.21 -48.68
N PRO A 151 18.19 -16.33 -48.60
CA PRO A 151 18.13 -15.02 -49.23
C PRO A 151 17.85 -15.15 -50.73
N SER A 152 16.92 -14.34 -51.22
CA SER A 152 16.66 -14.20 -52.66
C SER A 152 17.87 -13.55 -53.35
N GLY A 153 18.17 -13.96 -54.60
CA GLY A 153 19.33 -13.48 -55.35
C GLY A 153 19.38 -11.95 -55.52
N PRO A 154 20.57 -11.36 -55.70
CA PRO A 154 20.73 -9.91 -55.74
C PRO A 154 19.89 -9.29 -56.89
N PRO A 155 19.19 -8.16 -56.64
CA PRO A 155 18.46 -7.43 -57.67
C PRO A 155 19.37 -6.93 -58.79
N GLY A 156 18.84 -6.89 -60.01
CA GLY A 156 19.51 -6.28 -61.16
C GLY A 156 19.77 -4.77 -60.96
N PRO A 157 20.76 -4.19 -61.64
CA PRO A 157 21.20 -2.81 -61.42
C PRO A 157 20.07 -1.80 -61.68
N ALA A 158 20.03 -0.76 -60.84
CA ALA A 158 19.02 0.29 -60.89
C ALA A 158 19.12 1.14 -62.17
N GLY A 159 17.97 1.45 -62.77
CA GLY A 159 17.86 2.44 -63.84
C GLY A 159 18.10 3.86 -63.31
N PRO A 160 18.57 4.79 -64.16
CA PRO A 160 18.93 6.15 -63.74
C PRO A 160 17.71 6.94 -63.24
N MET A 161 17.93 7.69 -62.15
CA MET A 161 16.92 8.51 -61.48
C MET A 161 16.54 9.72 -62.33
N GLY A 162 15.23 9.94 -62.53
CA GLY A 162 14.71 11.15 -63.16
C GLY A 162 14.87 12.40 -62.26
N PRO A 163 14.97 13.60 -62.85
CA PRO A 163 15.20 14.83 -62.09
C PRO A 163 14.02 15.16 -61.16
N ALA A 164 14.35 15.64 -59.95
CA ALA A 164 13.38 15.98 -58.92
C ALA A 164 12.54 17.22 -59.30
N GLY A 165 11.24 17.17 -59.02
CA GLY A 165 10.34 18.32 -59.14
C GLY A 165 10.61 19.36 -58.04
N LEU A 166 10.39 20.64 -58.37
CA LEU A 166 10.60 21.76 -57.45
C LEU A 166 9.59 21.71 -56.28
N PRO A 167 10.03 21.89 -55.02
CA PRO A 167 9.13 21.94 -53.86
C PRO A 167 8.18 23.13 -53.93
N GLY A 168 6.91 22.91 -53.54
CA GLY A 168 5.94 23.99 -53.34
C GLY A 168 6.28 24.82 -52.10
N GLU A 169 5.97 26.13 -52.14
CA GLU A 169 6.24 27.03 -51.03
C GLU A 169 5.40 26.68 -49.78
N PRO A 170 6.02 26.65 -48.58
CA PRO A 170 5.30 26.43 -47.33
C PRO A 170 4.29 27.54 -47.04
N GLY A 171 3.09 27.17 -46.60
CA GLY A 171 2.08 28.14 -46.15
C GLY A 171 2.54 28.94 -44.92
N PRO A 172 2.00 30.16 -44.71
CA PRO A 172 2.41 31.00 -43.58
C PRO A 172 2.08 30.33 -42.23
N PRO A 173 2.96 30.44 -41.23
CA PRO A 173 2.72 29.90 -39.89
C PRO A 173 1.45 30.49 -39.26
N GLY A 174 0.64 29.64 -38.63
CA GLY A 174 -0.53 30.06 -37.87
C GLY A 174 -0.17 30.97 -36.69
N ALA A 175 -1.06 31.91 -36.35
CA ALA A 175 -0.87 32.81 -35.22
C ALA A 175 -0.66 32.03 -33.92
N GLN A 176 0.33 32.44 -33.13
CA GLN A 176 0.66 31.82 -31.86
C GLN A 176 -0.53 31.93 -30.90
N GLY A 177 -0.93 30.80 -30.31
CA GLY A 177 -2.02 30.76 -29.33
C GLY A 177 -1.71 31.61 -28.10
N ILE A 178 -2.76 32.16 -27.49
CA ILE A 178 -2.65 32.89 -26.21
C ILE A 178 -1.97 32.03 -25.15
N ALA A 179 -1.04 32.61 -24.40
CA ALA A 179 -0.39 31.93 -23.29
C ALA A 179 -1.45 31.48 -22.27
N GLY A 180 -1.35 30.24 -21.80
CA GLY A 180 -2.25 29.72 -20.77
C GLY A 180 -2.12 30.52 -19.46
N PRO A 181 -3.14 30.45 -18.57
CA PRO A 181 -3.05 31.07 -17.26
C PRO A 181 -1.82 30.53 -16.50
N PRO A 182 -1.17 31.35 -15.65
CA PRO A 182 -0.10 30.90 -14.77
C PRO A 182 -0.55 29.67 -13.95
N GLY A 183 0.34 28.68 -13.80
CA GLY A 183 0.05 27.49 -12.97
C GLY A 183 -0.15 27.85 -11.48
N PRO A 184 -0.78 26.96 -10.69
CA PRO A 184 -0.97 27.18 -9.25
C PRO A 184 0.37 27.38 -8.52
N PRO A 185 0.38 28.07 -7.36
CA PRO A 185 1.59 28.38 -6.61
C PRO A 185 2.44 27.14 -6.33
N GLY A 186 3.74 27.24 -6.65
CA GLY A 186 4.63 26.08 -6.77
C GLY A 186 5.06 25.44 -5.45
N VAL A 187 5.63 24.23 -5.60
CA VAL A 187 6.48 23.60 -4.58
C VAL A 187 7.56 24.61 -4.15
N VAL A 188 7.57 24.96 -2.86
CA VAL A 188 8.54 25.87 -2.24
C VAL A 188 9.88 25.16 -2.07
N SER A 189 9.85 23.92 -1.59
CA SER A 189 11.03 23.07 -1.46
C SER A 189 10.63 21.61 -1.44
N SER A 190 11.57 20.74 -1.84
CA SER A 190 11.45 19.30 -1.75
C SER A 190 12.76 18.72 -1.24
N THR A 191 12.70 17.94 -0.17
CA THR A 191 13.86 17.27 0.42
C THR A 191 13.57 15.77 0.47
N SER A 192 14.51 14.95 0.03
CA SER A 192 14.49 13.49 0.21
C SER A 192 15.77 13.04 0.89
N VAL A 193 15.64 12.23 1.93
CA VAL A 193 16.76 11.70 2.71
C VAL A 193 16.60 10.20 2.80
N SER A 194 17.70 9.48 2.60
CA SER A 194 17.79 8.05 2.87
C SER A 194 18.87 7.78 3.89
N GLY A 195 18.66 6.84 4.79
CA GLY A 195 19.69 6.47 5.76
C GLY A 195 19.29 5.31 6.65
N ALA A 196 20.28 4.76 7.35
CA ALA A 196 20.05 3.82 8.43
C ALA A 196 19.30 4.54 9.55
N GLY A 197 18.11 4.04 9.84
CA GLY A 197 17.28 4.55 10.92
C GLY A 197 17.68 3.98 12.28
N LEU A 198 17.05 4.44 13.37
CA LEU A 198 17.27 3.90 14.72
C LEU A 198 16.32 2.74 15.05
N ASP A 199 16.78 1.75 15.79
CA ASP A 199 15.89 0.73 16.36
C ASP A 199 14.82 1.39 17.24
N PRO A 200 13.57 0.92 17.21
CA PRO A 200 12.57 1.34 18.17
C PRO A 200 13.02 1.12 19.63
N ARG A 201 12.76 2.12 20.48
CA ARG A 201 13.05 2.11 21.92
C ARG A 201 11.87 2.70 22.69
N SER A 202 11.95 2.75 24.01
CA SER A 202 10.89 3.29 24.88
C SER A 202 10.68 4.80 24.73
N SER A 203 11.73 5.55 24.40
CA SER A 203 11.64 6.98 24.10
C SER A 203 11.18 7.23 22.66
N LEU A 204 10.30 8.22 22.48
CA LEU A 204 9.93 8.69 21.14
C LEU A 204 11.16 9.24 20.42
N GLN A 205 11.42 8.71 19.24
CA GLN A 205 12.56 9.12 18.41
C GLN A 205 12.24 8.98 16.93
N PHE A 206 12.99 9.67 16.08
CA PHE A 206 12.95 9.40 14.65
C PHE A 206 13.51 8.01 14.38
N LEU A 207 12.68 7.17 13.80
CA LEU A 207 13.06 5.82 13.40
C LEU A 207 13.59 5.83 11.99
N ALA A 208 13.07 6.67 11.10
CA ALA A 208 13.67 6.96 9.80
C ALA A 208 14.62 8.17 9.87
N ALA A 209 15.57 8.26 8.94
CA ALA A 209 16.38 9.47 8.78
C ALA A 209 15.45 10.67 8.49
N PRO A 210 15.43 11.72 9.33
CA PRO A 210 14.50 12.83 9.15
C PRO A 210 14.94 13.74 7.99
N ALA A 211 13.96 14.27 7.26
CA ALA A 211 14.18 15.33 6.29
C ALA A 211 14.09 16.70 6.98
N THR A 212 15.04 17.58 6.70
CA THR A 212 14.98 18.96 7.18
C THR A 212 14.25 19.84 6.17
N VAL A 213 13.27 20.60 6.65
CA VAL A 213 12.44 21.52 5.86
C VAL A 213 12.35 22.88 6.54
N SER A 214 12.13 23.92 5.73
CA SER A 214 11.93 25.28 6.21
C SER A 214 10.54 25.77 5.82
N VAL A 215 9.79 26.24 6.81
CA VAL A 215 8.53 26.95 6.63
C VAL A 215 8.84 28.43 6.72
N THR A 216 8.66 29.16 5.63
CA THR A 216 9.02 30.58 5.51
C THR A 216 7.83 31.52 5.69
N ALA A 217 6.61 31.01 5.54
CA ALA A 217 5.39 31.79 5.66
C ALA A 217 4.25 30.96 6.29
N PRO A 218 3.32 31.60 7.03
CA PRO A 218 2.08 30.94 7.46
C PRO A 218 1.30 30.41 6.25
N GLY A 219 0.62 29.28 6.41
CA GLY A 219 -0.20 28.66 5.36
C GLY A 219 0.52 27.67 4.47
N GLN A 220 1.86 27.60 4.52
CA GLN A 220 2.61 26.55 3.83
C GLN A 220 2.30 25.17 4.40
N ARG A 221 2.09 24.19 3.51
CA ARG A 221 1.84 22.80 3.87
C ARG A 221 3.07 21.96 3.60
N ILE A 222 3.35 21.01 4.50
CA ILE A 222 4.45 20.06 4.35
C ILE A 222 3.86 18.68 4.11
N VAL A 223 3.97 18.16 2.89
CA VAL A 223 3.61 16.78 2.59
C VAL A 223 4.80 15.90 2.92
N VAL A 224 4.67 15.03 3.92
CA VAL A 224 5.71 14.11 4.35
C VAL A 224 5.30 12.70 3.99
N VAL A 225 6.20 11.95 3.37
CA VAL A 225 6.09 10.51 3.14
C VAL A 225 7.37 9.89 3.68
N SER A 226 7.25 8.99 4.65
CA SER A 226 8.42 8.36 5.27
C SER A 226 8.16 6.88 5.46
N ASN A 227 9.12 6.07 5.03
CA ASN A 227 9.07 4.62 5.15
C ASN A 227 10.34 4.04 5.77
N LYS A 228 10.18 2.91 6.43
CA LYS A 228 11.25 2.19 7.08
C LYS A 228 10.98 0.69 7.11
N ALA A 229 12.01 -0.10 6.82
CA ALA A 229 12.01 -1.52 7.14
C ALA A 229 12.16 -1.74 8.66
N LEU A 230 11.22 -2.47 9.23
CA LEU A 230 11.18 -2.88 10.63
C LEU A 230 11.17 -4.39 10.67
N GLY A 231 11.84 -4.98 11.65
CA GLY A 231 11.83 -6.42 11.79
C GLY A 231 12.11 -6.90 13.19
N THR A 232 12.32 -8.20 13.27
CA THR A 232 12.59 -8.94 14.49
C THR A 232 13.57 -10.06 14.18
N ASP A 233 14.44 -10.39 15.14
CA ASP A 233 15.28 -11.59 15.06
C ASP A 233 14.52 -12.79 15.66
N GLU A 234 15.19 -13.64 16.44
CA GLU A 234 14.64 -14.90 16.97
C GLU A 234 13.44 -14.73 17.91
N SER A 235 13.16 -13.51 18.39
CA SER A 235 12.05 -13.20 19.29
C SER A 235 11.01 -12.31 18.60
N PRO A 236 9.70 -12.58 18.77
CA PRO A 236 8.66 -11.69 18.25
C PRO A 236 8.70 -10.34 18.96
N ALA A 237 8.22 -9.30 18.28
CA ALA A 237 8.15 -7.95 18.83
C ALA A 237 6.75 -7.36 18.65
N ASP A 238 6.32 -6.54 19.59
CA ASP A 238 4.99 -5.96 19.59
C ASP A 238 4.97 -4.54 20.18
N GLN A 239 3.77 -3.99 20.32
CA GLN A 239 3.52 -2.69 20.96
C GLN A 239 4.32 -1.53 20.34
N LEU A 240 4.65 -1.63 19.05
CA LEU A 240 5.30 -0.52 18.34
C LEU A 240 4.25 0.51 17.91
N LEU A 241 4.50 1.74 18.34
CA LEU A 241 3.72 2.92 17.99
C LEU A 241 4.51 3.75 16.99
N LEU A 242 3.90 4.13 15.87
CA LEU A 242 4.53 4.89 14.78
C LEU A 242 3.71 6.12 14.42
N TRP A 243 4.37 7.22 14.08
CA TRP A 243 3.75 8.43 13.52
C TRP A 243 4.66 9.07 12.47
N ILE A 244 4.12 10.01 11.70
CA ILE A 244 4.95 11.10 11.22
C ILE A 244 5.16 12.05 12.39
N CYS A 245 6.40 12.45 12.65
CA CYS A 245 6.70 13.48 13.64
C CYS A 245 7.30 14.72 13.00
N SER A 246 7.15 15.84 13.70
CA SER A 246 7.92 17.06 13.49
C SER A 246 8.81 17.36 14.71
N GLN A 247 9.94 18.02 14.48
CA GLN A 247 10.79 18.56 15.52
C GLN A 247 11.34 19.90 15.06
N GLN A 248 10.99 20.99 15.75
CA GLN A 248 11.61 22.28 15.48
C GLN A 248 13.09 22.22 15.89
N ILE A 249 14.00 22.66 15.01
CA ILE A 249 15.45 22.61 15.27
C ILE A 249 16.05 23.96 15.66
N ALA A 250 15.29 25.05 15.48
CA ALA A 250 15.69 26.41 15.85
C ALA A 250 14.48 27.21 16.39
N PRO A 251 14.31 27.34 17.72
CA PRO A 251 15.03 26.61 18.77
C PRO A 251 14.70 25.10 18.75
N LEU A 252 15.60 24.27 19.29
CA LEU A 252 15.36 22.83 19.39
C LEU A 252 14.20 22.54 20.35
N LYS A 253 13.18 21.85 19.86
CA LYS A 253 12.02 21.38 20.64
C LYS A 253 11.98 19.86 20.70
N GLU A 254 11.08 19.33 21.51
CA GLU A 254 10.78 17.90 21.55
C GLU A 254 10.15 17.42 20.24
N ILE A 255 10.31 16.13 19.97
CA ILE A 255 9.69 15.46 18.83
C ILE A 255 8.19 15.37 19.10
N THR A 256 7.38 15.88 18.17
CA THR A 256 5.92 15.92 18.29
C THR A 256 5.30 14.97 17.25
N PRO A 257 4.52 13.96 17.67
CA PRO A 257 3.72 13.15 16.75
C PRO A 257 2.65 14.00 16.04
N GLU A 258 2.53 13.82 14.74
CA GLU A 258 1.62 14.57 13.88
C GLU A 258 0.54 13.63 13.33
N GLY A 259 -0.72 14.03 13.52
CA GLY A 259 -1.88 13.27 13.02
C GLY A 259 -2.06 11.90 13.67
N THR A 260 -2.68 10.98 12.93
CA THR A 260 -2.95 9.62 13.39
C THR A 260 -1.75 8.71 13.13
N GLY A 261 -1.37 7.92 14.13
CA GLY A 261 -0.30 6.94 14.04
C GLY A 261 -0.79 5.52 13.76
N VAL A 262 0.16 4.60 13.67
CA VAL A 262 -0.07 3.16 13.80
C VAL A 262 0.20 2.77 15.23
N TYR A 263 -0.70 2.00 15.83
CA TYR A 263 -0.62 1.59 17.22
C TYR A 263 -0.52 0.06 17.29
N SER A 264 0.18 -0.43 18.31
CA SER A 264 0.31 -1.85 18.63
C SER A 264 0.75 -2.72 17.46
N LEU A 265 1.62 -2.21 16.59
CA LEU A 265 2.21 -3.01 15.53
C LEU A 265 2.98 -4.19 16.14
N ARG A 266 2.79 -5.37 15.58
CA ARG A 266 3.38 -6.64 16.01
C ARG A 266 3.96 -7.39 14.81
N LEU A 267 5.09 -8.04 15.05
CA LEU A 267 5.75 -8.93 14.11
C LEU A 267 6.11 -10.26 14.78
N PRO A 268 5.83 -11.40 14.13
CA PRO A 268 6.38 -12.69 14.53
C PRO A 268 7.91 -12.71 14.44
N ALA A 269 8.56 -13.59 15.20
CA ALA A 269 10.01 -13.79 15.14
C ALA A 269 10.49 -14.07 13.69
N ASN A 270 11.68 -13.59 13.37
CA ASN A 270 12.38 -13.74 12.09
C ASN A 270 11.61 -13.16 10.90
N THR A 271 10.83 -12.10 11.11
CA THR A 271 10.10 -11.40 10.03
C THR A 271 10.56 -9.96 9.87
N SER A 272 10.29 -9.40 8.70
CA SER A 272 10.46 -7.98 8.41
C SER A 272 9.32 -7.45 7.55
N ILE A 273 8.97 -6.19 7.75
CA ILE A 273 7.99 -5.46 6.96
C ILE A 273 8.50 -4.06 6.66
N SER A 274 8.09 -3.48 5.53
CA SER A 274 8.30 -2.06 5.26
C SER A 274 7.05 -1.30 5.67
N MET A 275 7.20 -0.39 6.62
CA MET A 275 6.12 0.48 7.09
C MET A 275 6.31 1.88 6.54
N GLY A 276 5.28 2.40 5.88
CA GLY A 276 5.25 3.77 5.37
C GLY A 276 4.11 4.56 5.98
N LEU A 277 4.39 5.75 6.49
CA LEU A 277 3.38 6.73 6.88
C LEU A 277 3.50 7.98 6.03
N SER A 278 2.38 8.68 5.90
CA SER A 278 2.34 9.99 5.26
C SER A 278 1.45 10.92 6.04
N ALA A 279 1.80 12.21 6.06
CA ALA A 279 1.01 13.24 6.72
C ALA A 279 1.18 14.57 5.99
N VAL A 280 0.16 15.42 6.10
CA VAL A 280 0.24 16.83 5.69
C VAL A 280 0.31 17.68 6.94
N LEU A 281 1.44 18.38 7.14
CA LEU A 281 1.70 19.16 8.33
C LEU A 281 1.41 20.64 8.07
N LEU A 282 0.81 21.28 9.07
CA LEU A 282 0.58 22.72 9.15
C LEU A 282 1.38 23.26 10.33
N LEU A 283 2.64 23.60 10.08
CA LEU A 283 3.56 24.08 11.10
C LEU A 283 3.72 25.61 10.99
N PRO A 284 3.94 26.32 12.10
CA PRO A 284 4.34 27.73 12.06
C PRO A 284 5.65 27.94 11.28
N PRO A 285 5.98 29.18 10.87
CA PRO A 285 7.28 29.48 10.30
C PRO A 285 8.44 29.03 11.20
N GLY A 286 9.40 28.33 10.62
CA GLY A 286 10.51 27.72 11.34
C GLY A 286 11.23 26.64 10.53
N GLN A 287 12.32 26.11 11.10
CA GLN A 287 13.01 24.95 10.54
C GLN A 287 12.67 23.69 11.33
N TYR A 288 12.36 22.62 10.62
CA TYR A 288 11.87 21.37 11.19
C TYR A 288 12.58 20.17 10.61
N ASN A 289 12.90 19.20 11.48
CA ASN A 289 13.08 17.82 11.07
C ASN A 289 11.71 17.15 11.02
N VAL A 290 11.41 16.45 9.93
CA VAL A 290 10.18 15.69 9.74
C VAL A 290 10.50 14.28 9.27
N GLY A 291 9.71 13.29 9.68
CA GLY A 291 9.93 11.90 9.27
C GLY A 291 9.22 10.90 10.18
N LEU A 292 9.34 9.61 9.82
CA LEU A 292 8.78 8.52 10.60
C LEU A 292 9.47 8.43 11.97
N CYS A 293 8.67 8.50 13.02
CA CYS A 293 9.08 8.36 14.40
C CYS A 293 8.28 7.25 15.06
N GLY A 294 8.73 6.82 16.23
CA GLY A 294 7.99 5.86 17.01
C GLY A 294 8.64 5.52 18.33
N LYS A 295 7.94 4.69 19.08
CA LYS A 295 8.40 4.12 20.35
C LYS A 295 7.75 2.77 20.60
N THR A 296 8.40 1.95 21.40
CA THR A 296 7.91 0.65 21.84
C THR A 296 8.45 0.32 23.22
N VAL A 297 7.73 -0.50 23.97
CA VAL A 297 8.26 -1.12 25.20
C VAL A 297 8.87 -2.50 24.93
N SER A 298 8.63 -3.08 23.75
CA SER A 298 9.22 -4.35 23.32
C SER A 298 10.68 -4.16 22.91
N LEU A 299 11.56 -5.01 23.42
CA LEU A 299 13.00 -4.91 23.21
C LEU A 299 13.49 -5.61 21.94
N PHE A 300 12.60 -6.28 21.20
CA PHE A 300 12.95 -7.20 20.12
C PHE A 300 12.78 -6.61 18.71
N TRP A 301 12.42 -5.33 18.61
CA TRP A 301 12.39 -4.64 17.34
C TRP A 301 13.81 -4.37 16.84
N THR A 302 14.10 -4.83 15.64
CA THR A 302 15.38 -4.62 14.98
C THR A 302 15.21 -3.74 13.74
N ASN A 303 16.26 -2.95 13.46
CA ASN A 303 16.39 -2.27 12.19
C ASN A 303 16.91 -3.24 11.13
N ASN A 304 16.05 -3.55 10.16
CA ASN A 304 16.38 -4.52 9.11
C ASN A 304 16.79 -3.90 7.77
N ASP A 305 16.73 -2.57 7.58
CA ASP A 305 17.23 -1.92 6.35
C ASP A 305 17.30 -0.36 6.42
N TYR A 306 17.51 0.27 5.27
CA TYR A 306 17.39 1.69 5.01
C TYR A 306 15.97 2.22 5.21
N SER A 307 15.92 3.49 5.60
CA SER A 307 14.71 4.30 5.62
C SER A 307 14.78 5.38 4.55
N TYR A 308 13.61 5.85 4.11
CA TYR A 308 13.48 6.94 3.16
C TYR A 308 12.45 7.92 3.70
N THR A 309 12.79 9.21 3.69
CA THR A 309 11.88 10.29 4.07
C THR A 309 11.90 11.34 2.99
N SER A 310 10.74 11.62 2.41
CA SER A 310 10.54 12.72 1.47
C SER A 310 9.58 13.74 2.09
N ALA A 311 9.93 15.01 1.99
CA ALA A 311 9.12 16.11 2.47
C ALA A 311 9.05 17.20 1.41
N VAL A 312 7.84 17.65 1.07
CA VAL A 312 7.58 18.69 0.07
C VAL A 312 6.82 19.83 0.73
N VAL A 313 7.40 21.02 0.73
CA VAL A 313 6.75 22.25 1.19
C VAL A 313 6.06 22.90 0.00
N THR A 314 4.79 23.22 0.14
CA THR A 314 3.95 23.81 -0.91
C THR A 314 3.36 25.14 -0.44
N MET A 315 3.23 26.10 -1.35
CA MET A 315 2.38 27.28 -1.15
C MET A 315 0.92 26.90 -1.40
N GLU A 316 0.02 27.64 -0.76
CA GLU A 316 -1.39 27.67 -1.16
C GLU A 316 -1.57 28.52 -2.43
#